data_AF-A0A815G5C0-F1
#
_entry.id   AF-A0A815G5C0-F1
#
_cell.length_a   1.000
_cell.length_b   1.000
_cell.length_c   1.000
_cell.angle_alpha   90.00
_cell.angle_beta   90.00
_cell.angle_gamma   90.00
#
_symmetry.space_group_name_H-M   'P 1'
#
loop_
_entity.id
_entity.type
_entity.pdbx_description
1 polymer ?
#
loop_
_entity_poly.entity_id
_entity_poly.type
_entity_poly.pdbx_seq_one_letter_code
_entity_poly.pdbx_strand_id
1 'polypeptide(L)'
;EIIKQETKGDLQYLNGRFRSPLADYLPNLVSPEIATAHFQLVLPRNHRIGIDSIPIGICYAGTGDQGYGRRRLLTAVPLINQYRIGTILLENPYYGFRKPTLQSRSSLFYVTDLYIMGKALILETILLLHWCQKMKLSPAILHGYSLGGHMASLAFTNWPGPLSLLSCASWSSSSTVFCDGVLSRTIPWSLLKKQFYENKAYQTFYDYLCSQKKSTNSDTIISDPIKHMMRLLMDEFTSLQNYSRPVESNINNALFVACANDGYVLRDGIPHMNDVWPGCHIRYIPRGHISGFLFNQSGFQHAIAEMLQRQEPNVKLKKNPIVSPISVTTSSNS
;
A
#
# COMPACT_ATOMS: atom_id res chain seq x y z
N GLU A 1 -14.21 17.54 2.26
CA GLU A 1 -14.12 18.82 3.00
C GLU A 1 -12.90 18.83 3.93
N ILE A 2 -12.39 20.01 4.27
CA ILE A 2 -11.39 20.19 5.34
C ILE A 2 -12.14 20.46 6.63
N ILE A 3 -11.90 19.65 7.65
CA ILE A 3 -12.63 19.70 8.94
C ILE A 3 -11.86 20.42 10.04
N LYS A 4 -10.53 20.49 9.92
CA LYS A 4 -9.69 21.16 10.91
C LYS A 4 -8.41 21.64 10.26
N GLN A 5 -7.98 22.85 10.58
CA GLN A 5 -6.68 23.38 10.21
C GLN A 5 -5.93 23.83 11.46
N GLU A 6 -4.66 23.43 11.57
CA GLU A 6 -3.79 23.78 12.68
C GLU A 6 -2.41 24.17 12.15
N THR A 7 -1.72 25.06 12.85
CA THR A 7 -0.31 25.37 12.58
C THR A 7 0.52 25.07 13.83
N LYS A 8 1.69 24.43 13.65
CA LYS A 8 2.63 24.16 14.73
C LYS A 8 4.05 24.25 14.20
N GLY A 9 4.84 25.18 14.74
CA GLY A 9 6.15 25.51 14.19
C GLY A 9 6.04 25.92 12.72
N ASP A 10 6.92 25.39 11.87
CA ASP A 10 6.96 25.66 10.43
C ASP A 10 6.03 24.77 9.59
N LEU A 11 5.05 24.12 10.23
CA LEU A 11 4.14 23.18 9.60
C LEU A 11 2.69 23.60 9.77
N GLN A 12 1.88 23.31 8.75
CA GLN A 12 0.43 23.34 8.80
C GLN A 12 -0.14 21.93 8.60
N TYR A 13 -1.23 21.65 9.30
CA TYR A 13 -1.93 20.37 9.29
C TYR A 13 -3.39 20.63 8.93
N LEU A 14 -3.87 19.96 7.89
CA LEU A 14 -5.27 20.01 7.49
C LEU A 14 -5.85 18.61 7.61
N ASN A 15 -6.76 18.42 8.55
CA ASN A 15 -7.55 17.19 8.61
C ASN A 15 -8.69 17.34 7.63
N GLY A 16 -8.84 16.37 6.73
CA GLY A 16 -9.90 16.33 5.75
C GLY A 16 -10.65 15.01 5.81
N ARG A 17 -11.86 15.03 5.27
CA ARG A 17 -12.67 13.83 5.05
C ARG A 17 -13.47 13.94 3.77
N PHE A 18 -13.81 12.80 3.20
CA PHE A 18 -14.72 12.70 2.06
C PHE A 18 -15.42 11.34 2.10
N ARG A 19 -16.58 11.24 1.46
CA ARG A 19 -17.28 9.97 1.33
C ARG A 19 -16.46 9.05 0.43
N SER A 20 -16.15 7.84 0.90
CA SER A 20 -15.40 6.87 0.11
C SER A 20 -16.21 6.49 -1.14
N PRO A 21 -15.65 6.54 -2.36
CA PRO A 21 -16.41 6.15 -3.55
C PRO A 21 -16.90 4.69 -3.47
N LEU A 22 -16.20 3.82 -2.74
CA LEU A 22 -16.66 2.45 -2.52
C LEU A 22 -18.03 2.40 -1.82
N ALA A 23 -18.31 3.35 -0.92
CA ALA A 23 -19.59 3.45 -0.22
C ALA A 23 -20.76 3.81 -1.15
N ASP A 24 -20.46 4.39 -2.32
CA ASP A 24 -21.47 4.75 -3.33
C ASP A 24 -21.67 3.62 -4.33
N TYR A 25 -20.60 2.96 -4.77
CA TYR A 25 -20.67 1.86 -5.73
C TYR A 25 -21.11 0.53 -5.13
N LEU A 26 -20.69 0.24 -3.89
CA LEU A 26 -20.93 -1.05 -3.22
C LEU A 26 -21.39 -0.84 -1.76
N PRO A 27 -22.51 -0.13 -1.53
CA PRO A 27 -22.96 0.24 -0.19
C PRO A 27 -23.18 -0.96 0.74
N ASN A 28 -23.61 -2.10 0.19
CA ASN A 28 -23.88 -3.32 0.98
C ASN A 28 -22.61 -4.00 1.51
N LEU A 29 -21.42 -3.64 1.00
CA LEU A 29 -20.14 -4.17 1.46
C LEU A 29 -19.42 -3.22 2.43
N VAL A 30 -19.95 -2.01 2.63
CA VAL A 30 -19.26 -0.94 3.35
C VAL A 30 -20.01 -0.66 4.65
N SER A 31 -19.37 -0.92 5.79
CA SER A 31 -19.95 -0.56 7.08
C SER A 31 -19.94 0.97 7.27
N PRO A 32 -20.85 1.54 8.09
CA PRO A 32 -20.92 2.99 8.29
C PRO A 32 -19.59 3.61 8.74
N GLU A 33 -18.80 2.89 9.54
CA GLU A 33 -17.51 3.35 10.07
C GLU A 33 -16.46 3.59 8.97
N ILE A 34 -16.50 2.80 7.90
CA ILE A 34 -15.54 2.92 6.80
C ILE A 34 -16.09 3.71 5.60
N ALA A 35 -17.37 4.11 5.62
CA ALA A 35 -18.01 4.85 4.53
C ALA A 35 -17.42 6.26 4.32
N THR A 36 -16.77 6.82 5.34
CA THR A 36 -16.05 8.09 5.26
C THR A 36 -14.54 7.85 5.29
N ALA A 37 -13.85 8.33 4.27
CA ALA A 37 -12.39 8.37 4.23
C ALA A 37 -11.90 9.58 5.03
N HIS A 38 -10.84 9.36 5.81
CA HIS A 38 -10.20 10.40 6.62
C HIS A 38 -8.73 10.53 6.22
N PHE A 39 -8.25 11.76 6.11
CA PHE A 39 -6.85 12.02 5.82
C PHE A 39 -6.34 13.23 6.58
N GLN A 40 -5.02 13.32 6.71
CA GLN A 40 -4.33 14.53 7.13
C GLN A 40 -3.33 14.97 6.07
N LEU A 41 -3.47 16.19 5.58
CA LEU A 41 -2.48 16.85 4.75
C LEU A 41 -1.50 17.63 5.64
N VAL A 42 -0.21 17.39 5.46
CA VAL A 42 0.88 18.08 6.15
C VAL A 42 1.69 18.87 5.11
N LEU A 43 1.84 20.17 5.36
CA LEU A 43 2.49 21.12 4.45
C LEU A 43 3.37 22.12 5.22
N PRO A 44 4.29 22.83 4.55
CA PRO A 44 4.96 24.00 5.13
C PRO A 44 3.95 25.05 5.57
N ARG A 45 4.18 25.74 6.70
CA ARG A 45 3.24 26.68 7.35
C ARG A 45 2.62 27.70 6.39
N ASN A 46 3.43 28.26 5.48
CA ASN A 46 3.03 29.36 4.61
C ASN A 46 2.62 28.90 3.20
N HIS A 47 2.51 27.59 2.95
CA HIS A 47 2.09 27.08 1.65
C HIS A 47 0.60 27.36 1.41
N ARG A 48 0.26 27.99 0.28
CA ARG A 48 -1.12 28.33 -0.08
C ARG A 48 -1.65 27.32 -1.09
N ILE A 49 -2.54 26.44 -0.62
CA ILE A 49 -3.17 25.39 -1.43
C ILE A 49 -3.89 26.00 -2.64
N GLY A 50 -3.69 25.44 -3.83
CA GLY A 50 -4.26 25.93 -5.10
C GLY A 50 -3.52 27.12 -5.72
N ILE A 51 -2.60 27.76 -4.98
CA ILE A 51 -1.81 28.89 -5.46
C ILE A 51 -0.37 28.44 -5.70
N ASP A 52 0.28 27.93 -4.65
CA ASP A 52 1.67 27.50 -4.67
C ASP A 52 1.76 26.03 -5.12
N SER A 53 2.84 25.67 -5.82
CA SER A 53 3.12 24.27 -6.19
C SER A 53 4.07 23.60 -5.19
N ILE A 54 3.84 22.32 -4.90
CA ILE A 54 4.72 21.49 -4.08
C ILE A 54 4.59 20.00 -4.46
N PRO A 55 5.69 19.23 -4.51
CA PRO A 55 5.61 17.78 -4.62
C PRO A 55 4.88 17.17 -3.42
N ILE A 56 4.14 16.09 -3.66
CA ILE A 56 3.25 15.48 -2.65
C ILE A 56 3.41 13.96 -2.59
N GLY A 57 3.52 13.41 -1.38
CA GLY A 57 3.42 11.97 -1.13
C GLY A 57 2.06 11.58 -0.56
N ILE A 58 1.41 10.54 -1.08
CA ILE A 58 0.27 9.88 -0.43
C ILE A 58 0.80 8.66 0.32
N CYS A 59 0.76 8.72 1.65
CA CYS A 59 1.31 7.71 2.53
C CYS A 59 0.23 6.81 3.11
N TYR A 60 0.33 5.51 2.88
CA TYR A 60 -0.60 4.50 3.42
C TYR A 60 -0.11 3.96 4.76
N ALA A 61 -1.05 3.60 5.63
CA ALA A 61 -0.74 2.98 6.91
C ALA A 61 -0.28 1.53 6.74
N GLY A 62 0.80 1.16 7.44
CA GLY A 62 1.18 -0.25 7.63
C GLY A 62 0.33 -0.92 8.70
N THR A 63 0.51 -2.23 8.89
CA THR A 63 -0.26 -2.99 9.90
C THR A 63 -0.11 -2.38 11.29
N GLY A 64 -1.24 -2.09 11.95
CA GLY A 64 -1.26 -1.53 13.30
C GLY A 64 -0.96 -0.02 13.40
N ASP A 65 -0.74 0.68 12.29
CA ASP A 65 -0.53 2.13 12.29
C ASP A 65 -1.86 2.91 12.34
N GLN A 66 -2.39 3.04 13.57
CA GLN A 66 -3.64 3.74 13.86
C GLN A 66 -3.44 5.27 13.84
N GLY A 67 -4.33 6.02 13.20
CA GLY A 67 -4.22 7.47 13.10
C GLY A 67 -3.04 7.92 12.22
N TYR A 68 -2.54 9.13 12.53
CA TYR A 68 -1.51 9.80 11.72
C TYR A 68 -0.16 9.93 12.42
N GLY A 69 -0.11 9.75 13.74
CA GLY A 69 1.02 10.21 14.57
C GLY A 69 2.38 9.65 14.15
N ARG A 70 2.45 8.34 13.90
CA ARG A 70 3.69 7.66 13.51
C ARG A 70 4.18 8.11 12.13
N ARG A 71 3.33 8.07 11.10
CA ARG A 71 3.67 8.55 9.75
C ARG A 71 3.95 10.05 9.72
N ARG A 72 3.30 10.85 10.57
CA ARG A 72 3.61 12.27 10.73
C ARG A 72 5.05 12.46 11.18
N LEU A 73 5.44 11.80 12.28
CA LEU A 73 6.77 11.95 12.88
C LEU A 73 7.88 11.36 12.00
N LEU A 74 7.66 10.15 11.48
CA LEU A 74 8.70 9.41 10.76
C LEU A 74 8.79 9.77 9.28
N THR A 75 7.70 10.26 8.66
CA THR A 75 7.66 10.47 7.21
C THR A 75 7.36 11.91 6.84
N ALA A 76 6.20 12.45 7.22
CA ALA A 76 5.75 13.76 6.73
C ALA A 76 6.66 14.91 7.20
N VAL A 77 7.02 14.93 8.49
CA VAL A 77 7.90 15.98 9.05
C VAL A 77 9.30 15.94 8.43
N PRO A 78 9.99 14.78 8.35
CA PRO A 78 11.27 14.69 7.65
C PRO A 78 11.22 15.08 6.17
N LEU A 79 10.18 14.66 5.44
CA LEU A 79 10.03 14.99 4.01
C LEU A 79 9.90 16.50 3.77
N ILE A 80 9.13 17.20 4.60
CA ILE A 80 9.04 18.66 4.53
C ILE A 80 10.37 19.31 4.90
N ASN A 81 10.97 18.90 6.02
CA ASN A 81 12.17 19.54 6.55
C ASN A 81 13.41 19.36 5.67
N GLN A 82 13.57 18.19 5.05
CA GLN A 82 14.75 17.85 4.26
C GLN A 82 14.55 18.16 2.77
N TYR A 83 13.37 17.88 2.23
CA TYR A 83 13.13 17.90 0.78
C TYR A 83 12.05 18.90 0.34
N ARG A 84 11.29 19.49 1.28
CA ARG A 84 10.10 20.33 0.98
C ARG A 84 9.04 19.56 0.17
N ILE A 85 8.80 18.31 0.56
CA ILE A 85 7.75 17.46 -0.01
C ILE A 85 6.59 17.41 0.99
N GLY A 86 5.38 17.76 0.57
CA GLY A 86 4.18 17.63 1.39
C GLY A 86 3.75 16.17 1.53
N THR A 87 2.86 15.85 2.46
CA THR A 87 2.35 14.48 2.61
C THR A 87 0.88 14.45 2.96
N ILE A 88 0.11 13.63 2.25
CA ILE A 88 -1.23 13.19 2.62
C ILE A 88 -1.11 11.86 3.37
N LEU A 89 -1.51 11.86 4.64
CA LEU A 89 -1.60 10.68 5.48
C LEU A 89 -3.02 10.15 5.41
N LEU A 90 -3.25 9.14 4.57
CA LEU A 90 -4.57 8.50 4.42
C LEU A 90 -4.80 7.51 5.57
N GLU A 91 -5.96 7.54 6.22
CA GLU A 91 -6.34 6.55 7.21
C GLU A 91 -7.01 5.36 6.54
N ASN A 92 -6.39 4.18 6.67
CA ASN A 92 -6.95 2.96 6.09
C ASN A 92 -8.34 2.66 6.67
N PRO A 93 -9.24 2.05 5.89
CA PRO A 93 -10.43 1.41 6.43
C PRO A 93 -10.11 0.53 7.65
N TYR A 94 -11.02 0.47 8.62
CA TYR A 94 -10.87 -0.30 9.86
C TYR A 94 -9.81 0.21 10.85
N TYR A 95 -9.22 1.38 10.61
CA TYR A 95 -8.17 1.99 11.45
C TYR A 95 -8.64 3.35 11.98
N GLY A 96 -8.15 3.73 13.16
CA GLY A 96 -8.42 5.00 13.84
C GLY A 96 -9.88 5.41 13.81
N PHE A 97 -10.23 6.52 13.13
CA PHE A 97 -11.60 7.01 13.05
C PHE A 97 -12.55 6.07 12.32
N ARG A 98 -12.01 5.12 11.54
CA ARG A 98 -12.74 4.16 10.72
C ARG A 98 -12.80 2.76 11.35
N LYS A 99 -12.31 2.60 12.58
CA LYS A 99 -12.23 1.31 13.27
C LYS A 99 -13.58 0.92 13.89
N PRO A 100 -14.16 -0.25 13.55
CA PRO A 100 -15.37 -0.75 14.21
C PRO A 100 -15.19 -0.89 15.73
N THR A 101 -16.23 -0.59 16.50
CA THR A 101 -16.18 -0.56 17.98
C THR A 101 -15.71 -1.86 18.60
N LEU A 102 -16.16 -2.99 18.04
CA LEU A 102 -15.79 -4.32 18.55
C LEU A 102 -14.37 -4.74 18.13
N GLN A 103 -13.73 -4.03 17.20
CA GLN A 103 -12.44 -4.44 16.65
C GLN A 103 -11.30 -4.15 17.64
N SER A 104 -10.57 -5.21 18.00
CA SER A 104 -9.38 -5.09 18.83
C SER A 104 -8.16 -4.77 17.99
N ARG A 105 -7.50 -3.65 18.31
CA ARG A 105 -6.29 -3.17 17.62
C ARG A 105 -6.49 -3.14 16.10
N SER A 106 -5.59 -3.75 15.33
CA SER A 106 -5.65 -3.89 13.87
C SER A 106 -6.09 -5.27 13.40
N SER A 107 -6.63 -6.11 14.27
CA SER A 107 -7.12 -7.44 13.91
C SER A 107 -8.49 -7.29 13.27
N LEU A 108 -8.55 -7.48 11.95
CA LEU A 108 -9.82 -7.45 11.22
C LEU A 108 -10.70 -8.65 11.61
N PHE A 109 -12.01 -8.47 11.56
CA PHE A 109 -12.96 -9.53 11.91
C PHE A 109 -13.08 -10.58 10.81
N TYR A 110 -13.06 -10.12 9.55
CA TYR A 110 -13.23 -11.00 8.40
C TYR A 110 -12.04 -10.91 7.46
N VAL A 111 -11.73 -12.03 6.81
CA VAL A 111 -10.73 -12.07 5.73
C VAL A 111 -11.13 -11.09 4.61
N THR A 112 -12.42 -10.96 4.33
CA THR A 112 -12.98 -10.07 3.31
C THR A 112 -12.74 -8.59 3.60
N ASP A 113 -12.57 -8.20 4.86
CA ASP A 113 -12.28 -6.82 5.24
C ASP A 113 -10.94 -6.33 4.65
N LEU A 114 -9.98 -7.25 4.42
CA LEU A 114 -8.72 -6.92 3.72
C LEU A 114 -8.98 -6.44 2.29
N TYR A 115 -9.92 -7.09 1.60
CA TYR A 115 -10.23 -6.78 0.20
C TYR A 115 -11.07 -5.51 0.09
N ILE A 116 -12.00 -5.31 1.02
CA ILE A 116 -12.76 -4.06 1.15
C ILE A 116 -11.78 -2.91 1.41
N MET A 117 -10.79 -3.12 2.29
CA MET A 117 -9.73 -2.13 2.55
C MET A 117 -8.97 -1.75 1.28
N GLY A 118 -8.51 -2.75 0.51
CA GLY A 118 -7.78 -2.52 -0.73
C GLY A 118 -8.60 -1.76 -1.77
N LYS A 119 -9.85 -2.19 -2.02
CA LYS A 119 -10.75 -1.53 -2.99
C LYS A 119 -11.05 -0.08 -2.60
N ALA A 120 -11.33 0.16 -1.32
CA ALA A 120 -11.58 1.51 -0.83
C ALA A 120 -10.35 2.40 -1.04
N LEU A 121 -9.16 1.92 -0.67
CA LEU A 121 -7.92 2.68 -0.81
C LEU A 121 -7.57 2.98 -2.27
N ILE A 122 -7.81 2.06 -3.21
CA ILE A 122 -7.65 2.33 -4.66
C ILE A 122 -8.51 3.53 -5.08
N LEU A 123 -9.82 3.47 -4.80
CA LEU A 123 -10.77 4.50 -5.23
C LEU A 123 -10.55 5.84 -4.51
N GLU A 124 -10.27 5.79 -3.21
CA GLU A 124 -9.94 6.97 -2.40
C GLU A 124 -8.68 7.66 -2.90
N THR A 125 -7.69 6.89 -3.37
CA THR A 125 -6.46 7.43 -3.95
C THR A 125 -6.72 8.17 -5.26
N ILE A 126 -7.53 7.62 -6.16
CA ILE A 126 -7.88 8.27 -7.43
C ILE A 126 -8.53 9.64 -7.15
N LEU A 127 -9.46 9.69 -6.19
CA LEU A 127 -10.09 10.93 -5.77
C LEU A 127 -9.06 11.94 -5.21
N LEU A 128 -8.16 11.49 -4.34
CA LEU A 128 -7.11 12.33 -3.76
C LEU A 128 -6.12 12.83 -4.82
N LEU A 129 -5.76 12.04 -5.82
CA LEU A 129 -4.88 12.45 -6.91
C LEU A 129 -5.52 13.54 -7.78
N HIS A 130 -6.81 13.40 -8.11
CA HIS A 130 -7.56 14.47 -8.79
C HIS A 130 -7.64 15.74 -7.94
N TRP A 131 -7.84 15.60 -6.62
CA TRP A 131 -7.83 16.75 -5.72
C TRP A 131 -6.44 17.41 -5.68
N CYS A 132 -5.36 16.62 -5.62
CA CYS A 132 -3.98 17.12 -5.67
C CYS A 132 -3.72 17.94 -6.94
N GLN A 133 -4.13 17.44 -8.11
CA GLN A 133 -4.01 18.17 -9.39
C GLN A 133 -4.71 19.54 -9.33
N LYS A 134 -5.97 19.56 -8.85
CA LYS A 134 -6.74 20.81 -8.71
C LYS A 134 -6.10 21.79 -7.73
N MET A 135 -5.39 21.29 -6.72
CA MET A 135 -4.76 22.07 -5.66
C MET A 135 -3.28 22.40 -5.92
N LYS A 136 -2.75 22.12 -7.13
CA LYS A 136 -1.34 22.29 -7.51
C LYS A 136 -0.36 21.51 -6.62
N LEU A 137 -0.77 20.35 -6.14
CA LEU A 137 0.08 19.42 -5.40
C LEU A 137 0.64 18.39 -6.38
N SER A 138 1.81 18.68 -6.95
CA SER A 138 2.46 17.87 -7.98
C SER A 138 3.97 18.16 -8.04
N PRO A 139 4.81 17.21 -8.49
CA PRO A 139 4.49 15.82 -8.86
C PRO A 139 4.06 14.98 -7.65
N ALA A 140 3.40 13.84 -7.90
CA ALA A 140 2.83 12.99 -6.87
C ALA A 140 3.50 11.62 -6.79
N ILE A 141 3.61 11.08 -5.58
CA ILE A 141 4.12 9.72 -5.32
C ILE A 141 3.21 8.98 -4.35
N LEU A 142 2.91 7.72 -4.64
CA LEU A 142 2.27 6.80 -3.69
C LEU A 142 3.34 6.06 -2.92
N HIS A 143 3.20 5.94 -1.60
CA HIS A 143 4.19 5.18 -0.83
C HIS A 143 3.68 4.59 0.47
N GLY A 144 4.33 3.52 0.93
CA GLY A 144 4.03 2.91 2.21
C GLY A 144 4.99 1.79 2.57
N TYR A 145 4.83 1.27 3.78
CA TYR A 145 5.62 0.17 4.31
C TYR A 145 4.73 -1.03 4.62
N SER A 146 5.19 -2.25 4.29
CA SER A 146 4.45 -3.48 4.53
C SER A 146 3.08 -3.45 3.84
N LEU A 147 1.98 -3.67 4.58
CA LEU A 147 0.61 -3.47 4.11
C LEU A 147 0.44 -2.16 3.33
N GLY A 148 0.98 -1.05 3.83
CA GLY A 148 0.88 0.25 3.15
C GLY A 148 1.61 0.30 1.81
N GLY A 149 2.75 -0.40 1.68
CA GLY A 149 3.47 -0.49 0.41
C GLY A 149 2.71 -1.30 -0.63
N HIS A 150 2.09 -2.39 -0.19
CA HIS A 150 1.25 -3.21 -1.05
C HIS A 150 -0.01 -2.45 -1.50
N MET A 151 -0.69 -1.75 -0.58
CA MET A 151 -1.85 -0.91 -0.91
C MET A 151 -1.49 0.26 -1.85
N ALA A 152 -0.31 0.87 -1.67
CA ALA A 152 0.20 1.87 -2.62
C ALA A 152 0.39 1.27 -4.02
N SER A 153 0.87 0.02 -4.10
CA SER A 153 1.10 -0.68 -5.37
C SER A 153 -0.23 -1.00 -6.08
N LEU A 154 -1.25 -1.43 -5.33
CA LEU A 154 -2.61 -1.65 -5.86
C LEU A 154 -3.27 -0.36 -6.35
N ALA A 155 -3.08 0.76 -5.65
CA ALA A 155 -3.61 2.04 -6.09
C ALA A 155 -2.87 2.57 -7.34
N PHE A 156 -1.56 2.30 -7.44
CA PHE A 156 -0.71 2.73 -8.55
C PHE A 156 -1.16 2.19 -9.91
N THR A 157 -1.70 0.98 -9.97
CA THR A 157 -2.20 0.37 -11.22
C THR A 157 -3.39 1.11 -11.82
N ASN A 158 -4.07 1.96 -11.05
CA ASN A 158 -5.36 2.53 -11.41
C ASN A 158 -5.31 4.02 -11.77
N TRP A 159 -4.11 4.62 -11.87
CA TRP A 159 -3.96 6.02 -12.23
C TRP A 159 -3.35 6.21 -13.64
N PRO A 160 -4.01 6.94 -14.54
CA PRO A 160 -3.54 7.10 -15.92
C PRO A 160 -2.50 8.22 -16.12
N GLY A 161 -2.34 9.13 -15.15
CA GLY A 161 -1.43 10.27 -15.26
C GLY A 161 -0.02 9.98 -14.71
N PRO A 162 0.93 10.94 -14.85
CA PRO A 162 2.27 10.79 -14.29
C PRO A 162 2.26 10.54 -12.79
N LEU A 163 2.90 9.47 -12.34
CA LEU A 163 2.90 9.06 -10.95
C LEU A 163 4.14 8.21 -10.62
N SER A 164 4.69 8.43 -9.43
CA SER A 164 5.75 7.60 -8.86
C SER A 164 5.20 6.64 -7.79
N LEU A 165 5.93 5.55 -7.55
CA LEU A 165 5.66 4.61 -6.47
C LEU A 165 6.92 4.30 -5.67
N LEU A 166 6.80 4.31 -4.34
CA LEU A 166 7.74 3.65 -3.44
C LEU A 166 7.02 2.62 -2.58
N SER A 167 7.29 1.34 -2.84
CA SER A 167 6.72 0.22 -2.11
C SER A 167 7.80 -0.44 -1.23
N CYS A 168 7.73 -0.26 0.09
CA CYS A 168 8.73 -0.79 1.01
C CYS A 168 8.24 -2.05 1.73
N ALA A 169 9.10 -3.07 1.84
CA ALA A 169 8.85 -4.33 2.52
C ALA A 169 7.51 -4.96 2.12
N SER A 170 7.20 -4.94 0.82
CA SER A 170 6.03 -5.55 0.24
C SER A 170 6.40 -6.17 -1.11
N TRP A 171 5.52 -6.97 -1.70
CA TRP A 171 5.80 -7.70 -2.93
C TRP A 171 4.54 -7.83 -3.81
N SER A 172 4.64 -8.67 -4.85
CA SER A 172 3.65 -8.89 -5.89
C SER A 172 2.32 -9.45 -5.38
N SER A 173 2.32 -10.26 -4.32
CA SER A 173 1.13 -10.84 -3.69
C SER A 173 1.31 -10.82 -2.16
N SER A 174 0.19 -10.73 -1.45
CA SER A 174 0.16 -10.85 0.01
C SER A 174 -0.06 -12.29 0.49
N SER A 175 -0.21 -13.26 -0.41
CA SER A 175 -0.61 -14.61 -0.03
C SER A 175 0.39 -15.32 0.88
N THR A 176 1.69 -15.11 0.67
CA THR A 176 2.73 -15.70 1.53
C THR A 176 2.71 -15.10 2.93
N VAL A 177 2.33 -13.83 3.06
CA VAL A 177 2.22 -13.15 4.35
C VAL A 177 1.18 -13.86 5.24
N PHE A 178 0.02 -14.17 4.68
CA PHE A 178 -1.09 -14.77 5.43
C PHE A 178 -0.97 -16.27 5.60
N CYS A 179 -0.28 -16.98 4.71
CA CYS A 179 -0.25 -18.44 4.72
C CYS A 179 1.08 -19.02 5.23
N ASP A 180 2.23 -18.38 5.00
CA ASP A 180 3.56 -18.98 5.31
C ASP A 180 4.42 -18.12 6.24
N GLY A 181 4.34 -16.80 6.13
CA GLY A 181 5.12 -15.86 6.93
C GLY A 181 4.73 -15.86 8.40
N VAL A 182 5.43 -15.05 9.19
CA VAL A 182 5.19 -14.92 10.64
C VAL A 182 3.71 -14.62 10.97
N LEU A 183 3.00 -13.86 10.12
CA LEU A 183 1.60 -13.52 10.34
C LEU A 183 0.65 -14.73 10.23
N SER A 184 1.01 -15.77 9.48
CA SER A 184 0.24 -17.02 9.39
C SER A 184 -0.01 -17.65 10.76
N ARG A 185 0.94 -17.49 11.70
CA ARG A 185 0.82 -18.01 13.07
C ARG A 185 -0.25 -17.29 13.91
N THR A 186 -0.71 -16.13 13.45
CA THR A 186 -1.75 -15.34 14.13
C THR A 186 -3.15 -15.57 13.55
N ILE A 187 -3.24 -16.29 12.42
CA ILE A 187 -4.52 -16.60 11.79
C ILE A 187 -5.22 -17.70 12.58
N PRO A 188 -6.51 -17.56 12.91
CA PRO A 188 -7.25 -18.55 13.68
C PRO A 188 -7.65 -19.73 12.79
N TRP A 189 -6.67 -20.52 12.34
CA TRP A 189 -6.87 -21.64 11.40
C TRP A 189 -7.92 -22.65 11.87
N SER A 190 -7.98 -22.94 13.17
CA SER A 190 -9.00 -23.83 13.74
C SER A 190 -10.43 -23.30 13.55
N LEU A 191 -10.62 -21.98 13.68
CA LEU A 191 -11.92 -21.35 13.43
C LEU A 191 -12.26 -21.37 11.94
N LEU A 192 -11.30 -21.01 11.08
CA LEU A 192 -11.51 -21.04 9.62
C LEU A 192 -11.81 -22.46 9.13
N LYS A 193 -11.15 -23.48 9.70
CA LYS A 193 -11.41 -24.89 9.41
C LYS A 193 -12.82 -25.28 9.83
N LYS A 194 -13.24 -24.91 11.05
CA LYS A 194 -14.60 -25.15 11.53
C LYS A 194 -15.63 -24.52 10.58
N GLN A 195 -15.49 -23.23 10.27
CA GLN A 195 -16.38 -22.51 9.37
C GLN A 195 -16.43 -23.16 7.98
N PHE A 196 -15.26 -23.54 7.44
CA PHE A 196 -15.17 -24.19 6.15
C PHE A 196 -16.00 -25.45 6.10
N TYR A 197 -15.91 -26.36 7.09
CA TYR A 197 -16.64 -27.63 7.07
C TYR A 197 -18.12 -27.50 7.47
N GLU A 198 -18.48 -26.52 8.30
CA GLU A 198 -19.86 -26.30 8.73
C GLU A 198 -20.73 -25.62 7.67
N ASN A 199 -20.13 -24.89 6.71
CA ASN A 199 -20.87 -24.17 5.68
C ASN A 199 -20.49 -24.63 4.27
N LYS A 200 -21.43 -25.32 3.60
CA LYS A 200 -21.27 -25.84 2.24
C LYS A 200 -20.92 -24.78 1.20
N ALA A 201 -21.31 -23.52 1.42
CA ALA A 201 -20.97 -22.43 0.52
C ALA A 201 -19.46 -22.22 0.39
N TYR A 202 -18.68 -22.41 1.47
CA TYR A 202 -17.23 -22.25 1.41
C TYR A 202 -16.55 -23.38 0.64
N GLN A 203 -17.09 -24.60 0.71
CA GLN A 203 -16.55 -25.73 -0.04
C GLN A 203 -16.85 -25.57 -1.54
N THR A 204 -18.09 -25.21 -1.89
CA THR A 204 -18.47 -24.88 -3.27
C THR A 204 -17.61 -23.74 -3.83
N PHE A 205 -17.36 -22.70 -3.03
CA PHE A 205 -16.52 -21.59 -3.44
C PHE A 205 -15.05 -22.00 -3.59
N TYR A 206 -14.53 -22.87 -2.72
CA TYR A 206 -13.19 -23.43 -2.86
C TYR A 206 -13.04 -24.28 -4.12
N ASP A 207 -14.02 -25.12 -4.44
CA ASP A 207 -14.03 -25.91 -5.67
C ASP A 207 -14.02 -25.00 -6.91
N TYR A 208 -14.80 -23.90 -6.87
CA TYR A 208 -14.77 -22.86 -7.89
C TYR A 208 -13.36 -22.26 -8.04
N LEU A 209 -12.72 -21.81 -6.95
CA LEU A 209 -11.37 -21.25 -7.00
C LEU A 209 -10.35 -22.25 -7.57
N CYS A 210 -10.45 -23.53 -7.18
CA CYS A 210 -9.60 -24.58 -7.72
C CYS A 210 -9.81 -24.78 -9.23
N SER A 211 -11.07 -24.74 -9.69
CA SER A 211 -11.39 -24.90 -11.12
C SER A 211 -10.78 -23.82 -12.00
N GLN A 212 -10.67 -22.58 -11.51
CA GLN A 212 -10.11 -21.46 -12.27
C GLN A 212 -8.59 -21.60 -12.50
N LYS A 213 -7.89 -22.36 -11.64
CA LYS A 213 -6.42 -22.52 -11.66
C LYS A 213 -5.94 -23.75 -12.45
N LYS A 214 -6.83 -24.63 -12.91
CA LYS A 214 -6.48 -25.91 -13.60
C LYS A 214 -5.79 -25.77 -14.98
N SER A 215 -5.32 -24.58 -15.35
CA SER A 215 -4.57 -24.32 -16.60
C SER A 215 -3.05 -24.56 -16.47
N THR A 216 -2.49 -24.75 -15.26
CA THR A 216 -1.06 -25.02 -15.09
C THR A 216 -0.83 -26.28 -14.27
N ASN A 217 -0.20 -27.28 -14.91
CA ASN A 217 0.23 -28.56 -14.34
C ASN A 217 0.81 -28.42 -12.92
N SER A 218 0.20 -29.11 -11.95
CA SER A 218 0.94 -29.82 -10.90
C SER A 218 -0.02 -30.65 -10.05
N ASP A 219 0.28 -31.93 -9.93
CA ASP A 219 -0.21 -32.84 -8.88
C ASP A 219 0.35 -32.42 -7.52
N THR A 220 0.10 -31.17 -7.11
CA THR A 220 0.50 -30.71 -5.78
C THR A 220 -0.48 -31.34 -4.80
N ILE A 221 0.01 -32.27 -3.97
CA ILE A 221 -0.77 -32.85 -2.88
C ILE A 221 -1.21 -31.71 -1.97
N ILE A 222 -2.50 -31.37 -2.03
CA ILE A 222 -3.08 -30.32 -1.18
C ILE A 222 -3.18 -30.89 0.24
N SER A 223 -2.18 -30.61 1.08
CA SER A 223 -2.14 -31.13 2.44
C SER A 223 -3.17 -30.48 3.37
N ASP A 224 -3.60 -29.24 3.06
CA ASP A 224 -4.58 -28.48 3.85
C ASP A 224 -5.47 -27.62 2.93
N PRO A 225 -6.75 -28.01 2.71
CA PRO A 225 -7.66 -27.27 1.84
C PRO A 225 -7.99 -25.87 2.37
N ILE A 226 -7.88 -25.61 3.68
CA ILE A 226 -8.19 -24.30 4.27
C ILE A 226 -7.07 -23.32 3.95
N LYS A 227 -5.83 -23.74 4.17
CA LYS A 227 -4.64 -22.96 3.83
C LYS A 227 -4.55 -22.74 2.32
N HIS A 228 -4.92 -23.73 1.52
CA HIS A 228 -5.00 -23.58 0.06
C HIS A 228 -6.12 -22.63 -0.37
N MET A 229 -7.32 -22.72 0.22
CA MET A 229 -8.38 -21.74 -0.05
C MET A 229 -7.94 -20.31 0.30
N MET A 230 -7.29 -20.11 1.45
CA MET A 230 -6.73 -18.81 1.83
C MET A 230 -5.69 -18.33 0.82
N ARG A 231 -4.81 -19.22 0.33
CA ARG A 231 -3.81 -18.91 -0.70
C ARG A 231 -4.48 -18.37 -1.96
N LEU A 232 -5.44 -19.13 -2.49
CA LEU A 232 -6.19 -18.79 -3.70
C LEU A 232 -6.93 -17.47 -3.54
N LEU A 233 -7.59 -17.27 -2.41
CA LEU A 233 -8.28 -16.04 -2.07
C LEU A 233 -7.33 -14.84 -2.03
N MET A 234 -6.19 -14.97 -1.34
CA MET A 234 -5.21 -13.88 -1.26
C MET A 234 -4.62 -13.58 -2.63
N ASP A 235 -4.25 -14.59 -3.42
CA ASP A 235 -3.72 -14.34 -4.77
C ASP A 235 -4.76 -13.67 -5.66
N GLU A 236 -6.02 -14.10 -5.62
CA GLU A 236 -7.10 -13.50 -6.41
C GLU A 236 -7.22 -11.98 -6.18
N PHE A 237 -7.22 -11.56 -4.91
CA PHE A 237 -7.51 -10.18 -4.53
C PHE A 237 -6.28 -9.32 -4.21
N THR A 238 -5.08 -9.90 -4.17
CA THR A 238 -3.86 -9.17 -3.79
C THR A 238 -2.71 -9.33 -4.77
N SER A 239 -2.75 -10.33 -5.67
CA SER A 239 -1.71 -10.47 -6.68
C SER A 239 -1.82 -9.34 -7.69
N LEU A 240 -0.75 -8.53 -7.82
CA LEU A 240 -0.65 -7.45 -8.81
C LEU A 240 -0.72 -7.97 -10.26
N GLN A 241 -0.56 -9.27 -10.51
CA GLN A 241 -0.79 -9.88 -11.83
C GLN A 241 -2.26 -9.86 -12.25
N ASN A 242 -3.18 -9.82 -11.29
CA ASN A 242 -4.62 -9.80 -11.55
C ASN A 242 -5.16 -8.38 -11.74
N TYR A 243 -4.29 -7.37 -11.69
CA TYR A 243 -4.63 -5.97 -11.90
C TYR A 243 -4.06 -5.50 -13.24
N SER A 244 -4.71 -4.48 -13.82
CA SER A 244 -4.17 -3.81 -15.00
C SER A 244 -2.73 -3.37 -14.74
N ARG A 245 -1.87 -3.56 -15.74
CA ARG A 245 -0.50 -3.03 -15.65
C ARG A 245 -0.56 -1.49 -15.55
N PRO A 246 0.27 -0.84 -14.70
CA PRO A 246 0.38 0.60 -14.69
C PRO A 246 0.70 1.12 -16.09
N VAL A 247 0.31 2.37 -16.39
CA VAL A 247 0.69 3.00 -17.66
C VAL A 247 2.21 2.92 -17.86
N GLU A 248 2.64 2.63 -19.08
CA GLU A 248 4.02 2.25 -19.37
C GLU A 248 5.04 3.30 -18.90
N SER A 249 4.71 4.59 -19.06
CA SER A 249 5.51 5.73 -18.60
C SER A 249 5.71 5.79 -17.08
N ASN A 250 4.83 5.18 -16.29
CA ASN A 250 4.93 5.13 -14.83
C ASN A 250 5.74 3.93 -14.32
N ILE A 251 5.91 2.87 -15.11
CA ILE A 251 6.57 1.64 -14.64
C ILE A 251 8.02 1.90 -14.24
N ASN A 252 8.75 2.67 -15.05
CA ASN A 252 10.11 3.11 -14.74
C ASN A 252 10.17 4.11 -13.55
N ASN A 253 9.02 4.55 -13.05
CA ASN A 253 8.88 5.37 -11.84
C ASN A 253 8.30 4.55 -10.67
N ALA A 254 8.38 3.22 -10.71
CA ALA A 254 8.04 2.35 -9.59
C ALA A 254 9.29 1.74 -8.95
N LEU A 255 9.47 1.98 -7.64
CA LEU A 255 10.56 1.42 -6.85
C LEU A 255 10.03 0.54 -5.71
N PHE A 256 10.49 -0.71 -5.68
CA PHE A 256 10.28 -1.67 -4.62
C PHE A 256 11.54 -1.77 -3.76
N VAL A 257 11.41 -1.55 -2.45
CA VAL A 257 12.50 -1.78 -1.50
C VAL A 257 12.18 -3.03 -0.69
N ALA A 258 12.83 -4.15 -1.03
CA ALA A 258 12.62 -5.44 -0.39
C ALA A 258 13.62 -5.69 0.74
N CYS A 259 13.15 -6.28 1.83
CA CYS A 259 14.02 -6.78 2.89
C CYS A 259 14.63 -8.13 2.47
N ALA A 260 15.96 -8.25 2.51
CA ALA A 260 16.64 -9.49 2.14
C ALA A 260 16.29 -10.63 3.11
N ASN A 261 16.20 -10.33 4.41
CA ASN A 261 15.94 -11.31 5.48
C ASN A 261 14.50 -11.16 6.02
N ASP A 262 13.52 -11.03 5.13
CA ASP A 262 12.12 -10.79 5.49
C ASP A 262 11.43 -12.08 5.99
N GLY A 263 10.94 -12.08 7.24
CA GLY A 263 10.17 -13.19 7.81
C GLY A 263 8.65 -13.06 7.64
N TYR A 264 8.16 -11.93 7.13
CA TYR A 264 6.74 -11.67 6.91
C TYR A 264 6.39 -11.83 5.43
N VAL A 265 7.11 -11.13 4.55
CA VAL A 265 6.89 -11.15 3.10
C VAL A 265 7.89 -12.10 2.46
N LEU A 266 7.56 -13.39 2.48
CA LEU A 266 8.32 -14.42 1.79
C LEU A 266 8.06 -14.32 0.29
N ARG A 267 9.11 -14.50 -0.53
CA ARG A 267 9.03 -14.33 -1.98
C ARG A 267 9.01 -15.65 -2.77
N ASP A 268 9.26 -16.78 -2.10
CA ASP A 268 9.19 -18.09 -2.74
C ASP A 268 7.74 -18.44 -3.09
N GLY A 269 7.52 -18.94 -4.30
CA GLY A 269 6.20 -19.35 -4.78
C GLY A 269 5.26 -18.21 -5.16
N ILE A 270 5.73 -16.96 -5.20
CA ILE A 270 4.97 -15.81 -5.73
C ILE A 270 5.75 -15.10 -6.84
N PRO A 271 5.06 -14.45 -7.80
CA PRO A 271 5.70 -13.83 -8.96
C PRO A 271 6.78 -12.82 -8.59
N HIS A 272 7.87 -12.77 -9.35
CA HIS A 272 8.85 -11.71 -9.17
C HIS A 272 8.30 -10.39 -9.73
N MET A 273 8.59 -9.26 -9.08
CA MET A 273 8.02 -7.96 -9.49
C MET A 273 8.37 -7.55 -10.93
N ASN A 274 9.54 -7.95 -11.44
CA ASN A 274 9.89 -7.71 -12.85
C ASN A 274 9.07 -8.54 -13.84
N ASP A 275 8.49 -9.66 -13.42
CA ASP A 275 7.58 -10.45 -14.28
C ASP A 275 6.21 -9.78 -14.34
N VAL A 276 5.79 -9.19 -13.22
CA VAL A 276 4.52 -8.46 -13.11
C VAL A 276 4.62 -7.11 -13.83
N TRP A 277 5.62 -6.30 -13.49
CA TRP A 277 5.89 -4.98 -14.07
C TRP A 277 7.31 -4.91 -14.63
N PRO A 278 7.54 -5.45 -15.85
CA PRO A 278 8.83 -5.34 -16.53
C PRO A 278 9.30 -3.89 -16.63
N GLY A 279 10.48 -3.59 -16.08
CA GLY A 279 11.07 -2.26 -16.03
C GLY A 279 10.98 -1.55 -14.68
N CYS A 280 10.20 -2.09 -13.73
CA CYS A 280 10.20 -1.55 -12.36
C CYS A 280 11.56 -1.74 -11.68
N HIS A 281 11.80 -0.96 -10.63
CA HIS A 281 13.07 -0.97 -9.91
C HIS A 281 12.94 -1.70 -8.59
N ILE A 282 13.97 -2.47 -8.24
CA ILE A 282 13.99 -3.28 -7.03
C ILE A 282 15.31 -3.01 -6.31
N ARG A 283 15.24 -2.69 -5.02
CA ARG A 283 16.40 -2.53 -4.13
C ARG A 283 16.26 -3.48 -2.95
N TYR A 284 17.30 -4.26 -2.70
CA TYR A 284 17.37 -5.11 -1.52
C TYR A 284 18.12 -4.40 -0.40
N ILE A 285 17.56 -4.42 0.81
CA ILE A 285 18.24 -3.96 2.03
C ILE A 285 18.60 -5.16 2.91
N PRO A 286 19.80 -5.21 3.51
CA PRO A 286 20.27 -6.33 4.34
C PRO A 286 19.63 -6.30 5.74
N ARG A 287 18.30 -6.31 5.79
CA ARG A 287 17.47 -6.19 6.99
C ARG A 287 16.32 -7.18 6.91
N GLY A 288 15.77 -7.52 8.07
CA GLY A 288 14.45 -8.15 8.16
C GLY A 288 13.34 -7.12 8.33
N HIS A 289 12.09 -7.56 8.18
CA HIS A 289 10.89 -6.70 8.09
C HIS A 289 10.78 -5.62 9.17
N ILE A 290 10.99 -5.97 10.44
CA ILE A 290 10.88 -5.00 11.54
C ILE A 290 12.13 -4.10 11.61
N SER A 291 13.32 -4.68 11.44
CA SER A 291 14.57 -3.92 11.45
C SER A 291 14.67 -2.93 10.29
N GLY A 292 14.12 -3.25 9.11
CA GLY A 292 14.03 -2.34 7.98
C GLY A 292 13.15 -1.12 8.31
N PHE A 293 12.02 -1.36 8.98
CA PHE A 293 11.16 -0.28 9.45
C PHE A 293 11.88 0.60 10.49
N LEU A 294 12.55 0.02 11.48
CA LEU A 294 13.16 0.81 12.56
C LEU A 294 14.40 1.60 12.11
N PHE A 295 15.22 1.04 11.22
CA PHE A 295 16.57 1.55 10.97
C PHE A 295 16.80 2.13 9.57
N ASN A 296 15.80 2.12 8.68
CA ASN A 296 15.96 2.56 7.28
C ASN A 296 15.05 3.72 6.88
N GLN A 297 14.48 4.44 7.84
CA GLN A 297 13.56 5.56 7.61
C GLN A 297 14.18 6.61 6.68
N SER A 298 15.37 7.14 7.00
CA SER A 298 16.07 8.13 6.18
C SER A 298 16.25 7.69 4.73
N GLY A 299 16.56 6.40 4.52
CA GLY A 299 16.64 5.79 3.19
C GLY A 299 15.31 5.80 2.44
N PHE A 300 14.19 5.53 3.12
CA PHE A 300 12.87 5.61 2.52
C PHE A 300 12.48 7.05 2.16
N GLN A 301 12.75 8.03 3.03
CA GLN A 301 12.50 9.44 2.70
C GLN A 301 13.35 9.92 1.53
N HIS A 302 14.60 9.47 1.46
CA HIS A 302 15.48 9.74 0.32
C HIS A 302 14.92 9.15 -0.98
N ALA A 303 14.49 7.89 -0.95
CA ALA A 303 13.91 7.22 -2.10
C ALA A 303 12.62 7.91 -2.61
N ILE A 304 11.79 8.45 -1.71
CA ILE A 304 10.61 9.25 -2.10
C ILE A 304 11.03 10.48 -2.91
N ALA A 305 12.01 11.24 -2.41
CA ALA A 305 12.51 12.42 -3.10
C ALA A 305 13.17 12.05 -4.43
N GLU A 306 13.93 10.96 -4.46
CA GLU A 306 14.59 10.44 -5.66
C GLU A 306 13.57 10.10 -6.75
N MET A 307 12.52 9.35 -6.42
CA MET A 307 11.50 8.96 -7.38
C MET A 307 10.73 10.17 -7.93
N LEU A 308 10.42 11.15 -7.08
CA LEU A 308 9.81 12.41 -7.54
C LEU A 308 10.73 13.19 -8.49
N GLN A 309 12.04 13.22 -8.23
CA GLN A 309 13.00 13.85 -9.14
C GLN A 309 13.20 13.07 -10.45
N ARG A 310 13.05 11.74 -10.44
CA ARG A 310 13.02 10.93 -11.68
C ARG A 310 11.79 11.23 -12.52
N GLN A 311 10.62 11.29 -11.88
CA GLN A 311 9.37 11.62 -12.57
C GLN A 311 9.40 13.03 -13.17
N GLU A 312 9.95 14.01 -12.45
CA GLU A 312 10.06 15.39 -12.91
C GLU A 312 11.45 15.96 -12.55
N PRO A 313 12.43 15.91 -13.47
CA PRO A 313 13.82 16.31 -13.19
C PRO A 313 13.99 17.73 -12.65
N ASN A 314 13.09 18.63 -13.05
CA ASN A 314 13.10 20.04 -12.65
C ASN A 314 12.28 20.32 -11.37
N VAL A 315 11.79 19.29 -10.69
CA VAL A 315 11.03 19.45 -9.44
C VAL A 315 11.87 20.18 -8.39
N LYS A 316 11.26 21.20 -7.77
CA LYS A 316 11.93 22.02 -6.75
C LYS A 316 11.96 21.32 -5.40
N LEU A 317 13.08 20.67 -5.09
CA LEU A 317 13.36 20.09 -3.78
C LEU A 317 14.30 20.98 -2.97
N LYS A 318 14.16 20.95 -1.64
CA LYS A 318 15.07 21.68 -0.73
C LYS A 318 16.49 21.07 -0.72
N LYS A 319 16.56 19.74 -0.84
CA LYS A 319 17.81 18.98 -0.97
C LYS A 319 17.67 18.09 -2.19
N ASN A 320 18.68 18.09 -3.06
CA ASN A 320 18.70 17.15 -4.17
C ASN A 320 19.03 15.74 -3.65
N PRO A 321 18.18 14.72 -3.91
CA PRO A 321 18.51 13.34 -3.63
C PRO A 321 19.66 12.86 -4.52
N ILE A 322 20.34 11.81 -4.08
CA ILE A 322 21.36 11.13 -4.86
C ILE A 322 20.59 10.15 -5.73
N VAL A 323 20.47 10.48 -7.01
CA VAL A 323 19.83 9.61 -7.99
C VAL A 323 20.85 8.56 -8.39
N SER A 324 20.80 7.39 -7.74
CA SER A 324 21.71 6.29 -8.07
C SER A 324 21.41 5.77 -9.48
N PRO A 325 22.41 5.40 -10.30
CA PRO A 325 22.15 4.66 -11.53
C PRO A 325 21.30 3.44 -11.17
N ILE A 326 20.20 3.23 -11.89
CA ILE A 326 19.37 2.07 -11.64
C ILE A 326 20.15 0.88 -12.19
N SER A 327 20.80 0.13 -11.32
CA SER A 327 21.30 -1.19 -11.68
C SER A 327 20.09 -2.07 -11.97
N VAL A 328 19.88 -2.40 -13.24
CA VAL A 328 19.02 -3.51 -13.64
C VAL A 328 19.71 -4.76 -13.12
N THR A 329 19.35 -5.21 -11.92
CA THR A 329 19.64 -6.59 -11.54
C THR A 329 18.74 -7.46 -12.39
N THR A 330 19.25 -7.85 -13.56
CA THR A 330 18.83 -9.09 -14.20
C THR A 330 19.09 -10.18 -13.17
N SER A 331 18.04 -10.89 -12.78
CA SER A 331 18.15 -12.07 -11.94
C SER A 331 19.18 -13.01 -12.56
N SER A 332 20.36 -13.12 -11.97
CA SER A 332 21.22 -14.27 -12.19
C SER A 332 20.57 -15.44 -11.48
N ASN A 333 20.18 -16.44 -12.27
CA ASN A 333 19.77 -17.78 -11.84
C ASN A 333 20.64 -18.30 -10.69
N SER A 334 19.99 -18.84 -9.66
CA SER A 334 20.36 -20.09 -8.98
C SER A 334 19.30 -20.47 -7.97
#